data_AF-A0A929BW61-F1
#
_entry.id   AF-A0A929BW61-F1
#
_cell.length_a   1.000
_cell.length_b   1.000
_cell.length_c   1.000
_cell.angle_alpha   90.00
_cell.angle_beta   90.00
_cell.angle_gamma   90.00
#
_symmetry.space_group_name_H-M   'P 1'
#
loop_
_entity.id
_entity.type
_entity.pdbx_description
1 polymer ?
#
loop_
_entity_poly.entity_id
_entity_poly.type
_entity_poly.pdbx_seq_one_letter_code
_entity_poly.pdbx_strand_id
1 'polypeptide(L)' 'MPKKPRKGRHVPQRTCVGCREVHSKRSLVRVVRGPEGIFIDPTGKMAGRGAYLHDR' A
#
# COMPACT_ATOMS: atom_id res chain seq x y z
N MET A 1 29.39 4.60 -25.76
CA MET A 1 27.98 4.13 -25.82
C MET A 1 27.20 4.77 -24.68
N PRO A 2 26.13 5.53 -24.92
CA PRO A 2 25.38 6.17 -23.85
C PRO A 2 24.58 5.11 -23.08
N LYS A 3 24.65 5.14 -21.74
CA LYS A 3 23.92 4.20 -20.88
C LYS A 3 22.41 4.48 -21.02
N LYS A 4 21.64 3.44 -21.36
CA LYS A 4 20.17 3.50 -21.51
C LYS A 4 19.53 3.98 -20.20
N PRO A 5 18.58 4.95 -20.22
CA PRO A 5 17.94 5.43 -19.02
C PRO A 5 17.21 4.27 -18.32
N ARG A 6 17.41 4.13 -17.01
CA ARG A 6 16.73 3.11 -16.21
C ARG A 6 15.23 3.40 -16.26
N LYS A 7 14.44 2.49 -16.82
CA LYS A 7 12.97 2.56 -16.73
C LYS A 7 12.60 2.75 -15.26
N GLY A 8 11.76 3.75 -14.97
CA GLY A 8 11.30 4.04 -13.61
C GLY A 8 10.77 2.77 -12.93
N ARG A 9 11.07 2.59 -11.65
CA ARG A 9 10.57 1.44 -10.89
C ARG A 9 9.05 1.49 -10.88
N HIS A 10 8.40 0.37 -11.20
CA HIS A 10 6.95 0.24 -11.09
C HIS A 10 6.50 0.58 -9.67
N VAL A 11 5.61 1.56 -9.55
CA VAL A 11 5.00 1.95 -8.28
C VAL A 11 3.69 1.18 -8.13
N PRO A 12 3.57 0.25 -7.17
CA PRO A 12 2.34 -0.51 -6.98
C PRO A 12 1.17 0.42 -6.66
N GLN A 13 0.06 0.24 -7.37
CA GLN A 13 -1.21 0.91 -7.12
C GLN A 13 -2.09 0.05 -6.22
N ARG A 14 -2.95 0.69 -5.41
CA ARG A 14 -3.86 0.05 -4.47
C ARG A 14 -5.19 0.79 -4.48
N THR A 15 -6.26 0.08 -4.15
CA THR A 15 -7.60 0.65 -4.04
C THR A 15 -7.92 0.89 -2.57
N CYS A 16 -8.35 2.11 -2.24
CA CYS A 16 -8.88 2.43 -0.92
C CYS A 16 -10.18 1.66 -0.69
N VAL A 17 -10.29 0.93 0.42
CA VAL A 17 -11.50 0.13 0.70
C VAL A 17 -12.69 0.99 1.15
N GLY A 18 -12.47 2.24 1.55
CA GLY A 18 -13.52 3.19 1.93
C GLY A 18 -14.17 3.88 0.74
N CYS A 19 -13.38 4.56 -0.10
CA CYS A 19 -13.89 5.34 -1.23
C CYS A 19 -13.78 4.64 -2.60
N ARG A 20 -13.10 3.49 -2.70
CA ARG A 20 -12.82 2.73 -3.94
C ARG A 20 -11.93 3.44 -4.98
N GLU A 21 -11.32 4.56 -4.63
CA GLU A 21 -10.33 5.22 -5.50
C GLU A 21 -9.01 4.47 -5.51
N VAL A 22 -8.29 4.57 -6.63
CA VAL A 22 -6.97 3.94 -6.82
C VAL A 22 -5.89 4.99 -6.56
N HIS A 23 -4.94 4.65 -5.70
CA HIS A 23 -3.79 5.52 -5.43
C HIS A 23 -2.51 4.70 -5.20
N SER A 24 -1.37 5.38 -5.19
CA SER A 24 -0.06 4.73 -5.00
C SER A 24 0.05 4.08 -3.62
N LYS A 25 0.67 2.90 -3.52
CA LYS A 25 0.78 2.14 -2.26
C LYS A 25 1.28 2.98 -1.06
N ARG A 26 2.22 3.89 -1.28
CA ARG A 26 2.86 4.70 -0.22
C ARG A 26 2.00 5.85 0.31
N SER A 27 0.94 6.21 -0.42
CA SER A 27 0.01 7.26 -0.01
C SER A 27 -1.16 6.76 0.83
N LEU A 28 -1.35 5.45 0.92
CA LEU A 28 -2.45 4.84 1.65
C LEU A 28 -1.94 4.25 2.95
N VAL A 29 -2.76 4.34 4.00
CA VAL A 29 -2.52 3.67 5.28
C VAL A 29 -2.90 2.20 5.14
N ARG A 30 -1.97 1.28 5.44
CA ARG A 30 -2.28 -0.14 5.55
C ARG A 30 -2.79 -0.46 6.95
N VAL A 31 -3.93 -1.11 7.03
CA VAL A 31 -4.42 -1.78 8.24
C VAL A 31 -4.41 -3.29 8.03
N VAL A 32 -4.17 -4.06 9.08
CA VAL A 32 -4.09 -5.52 9.03
C VAL A 32 -4.96 -6.11 10.12
N ARG A 33 -5.85 -7.03 9.75
CA ARG A 33 -6.58 -7.87 10.69
C ARG A 33 -5.77 -9.14 10.97
N GLY A 34 -5.32 -9.28 12.21
CA GLY A 34 -4.72 -10.48 12.78
C GLY A 34 -5.69 -11.21 13.73
N PRO A 35 -5.24 -12.28 14.40
CA PRO A 35 -6.04 -13.02 15.38
C PRO A 35 -6.52 -12.14 16.54
N GLU A 36 -5.64 -11.26 17.03
CA GLU A 36 -5.89 -10.41 18.21
C GLU A 36 -6.65 -9.11 17.91
N GLY A 37 -6.93 -8.81 16.64
CA GLY A 37 -7.64 -7.59 16.25
C GLY A 37 -7.08 -6.89 15.01
N ILE A 38 -7.28 -5.58 14.95
CA ILE A 38 -6.91 -4.73 13.82
C ILE A 38 -5.77 -3.80 14.23
N PHE A 39 -4.74 -3.75 13.39
CA PHE A 39 -3.53 -2.96 13.63
C PHE A 39 -3.19 -2.09 12.42
N ILE A 40 -2.59 -0.93 12.66
CA ILE A 40 -1.98 -0.11 11.62
C ILE A 40 -0.60 -0.71 11.30
N ASP A 41 -0.29 -0.89 10.02
CA ASP A 41 0.99 -1.45 9.56
C ASP A 41 1.75 -0.47 8.65
N PRO A 42 2.59 0.42 9.23
CA PRO A 42 3.43 1.33 8.46
C PRO A 42 4.50 0.59 7.64
N THR A 43 4.88 -0.63 8.03
CA THR A 43 5.96 -1.39 7.39
C THR A 43 5.51 -2.10 6.11
N GLY A 44 4.22 -2.41 6.02
CA GLY A 44 3.65 -3.22 4.94
C GLY A 44 4.10 -4.68 4.98
N LYS A 45 4.61 -5.17 6.12
CA LYS A 45 5.16 -6.51 6.32
C LYS A 45 4.37 -7.36 7.32
N MET A 46 3.43 -6.79 8.07
CA MET A 46 2.65 -7.56 9.04
C MET A 46 1.83 -8.66 8.36
N ALA A 47 1.79 -9.82 9.01
CA ALA A 47 1.01 -10.98 8.61
C ALA A 47 -0.48 -10.79 8.96
N GLY A 48 -1.37 -11.33 8.12
CA GLY A 48 -2.82 -11.19 8.25
C GLY A 48 -3.48 -10.55 7.03
N ARG A 49 -4.80 -10.32 7.10
CA ARG A 49 -5.56 -9.72 5.99
C ARG A 49 -5.36 -8.22 5.98
N GLY A 50 -4.69 -7.71 4.95
CA GLY A 50 -4.42 -6.28 4.78
C GLY A 50 -5.51 -5.54 3.99
N ALA A 51 -5.80 -4.30 4.37
CA ALA A 51 -6.59 -3.35 3.61
C ALA A 51 -5.85 -2.00 3.55
N TYR A 52 -6.17 -1.18 2.55
CA TYR A 52 -5.60 0.15 2.37
C TYR A 52 -6.71 1.19 2.46
N LEU A 53 -6.42 2.30 3.15
CA LEU A 53 -7.36 3.39 3.41
C LEU A 53 -6.66 4.74 3.16
N HIS A 54 -7.43 5.76 2.76
CA HIS A 54 -6.99 7.14 2.91
C HIS A 54 -6.99 7.51 4.39
N ASP A 55 -6.12 8.44 4.76
CA ASP A 55 -6.03 9.02 6.11
C ASP A 55 -7.04 10.16 6.33
N ARG A 56 -7.88 10.46 5.33
CA ARG A 56 -8.89 11.51 5.30
C ARG A 56 -10.15 11.05 4.58
#